data_AF-A0A5D8YI76-F1
#
_entry.id   AF-A0A5D8YI76-F1
#
_cell.length_a   1.000
_cell.length_b   1.000
_cell.length_c   1.000
_cell.angle_alpha   90.00
_cell.angle_beta   90.00
_cell.angle_gamma   90.00
#
_symmetry.space_group_name_H-M   'P 1'
#
loop_
_entity.id
_entity.type
_entity.pdbx_description
1 polymer ?
#
loop_
_entity_poly.entity_id
_entity_poly.type
_entity_poly.pdbx_seq_one_letter_code
_entity_poly.pdbx_strand_id
1 'polypeptide(L)'
;MNAAISHPKLFGAAIVAVGLFTAGMITLYPEGLNAPAWVAYLAASAFVVAGSAQLASAFNRPHLAEILALAIVGLMLVVELWVAFGSGERNCAVKVAGAAGLAPESACRSAFAVGAVLVGAMLLIGLRHWWKRRSKA
;
A
#
# COMPACT_ATOMS: atom_id res chain seq x y z
N MET A 1 -0.21 26.13 -2.12
CA MET A 1 -1.15 25.45 -3.03
C MET A 1 -0.61 24.06 -3.31
N ASN A 2 -1.35 23.00 -2.95
CA ASN A 2 -0.87 21.62 -3.11
C ASN A 2 -0.85 21.24 -4.60
N ALA A 3 0.27 20.71 -5.10
CA ALA A 3 0.41 20.28 -6.50
C ALA A 3 -0.65 19.25 -6.93
N ALA A 4 -1.21 18.51 -5.96
CA ALA A 4 -2.34 17.59 -6.17
C ALA A 4 -3.63 18.29 -6.64
N ILE A 5 -3.80 19.58 -6.36
CA ILE A 5 -5.01 20.35 -6.69
C ILE A 5 -4.85 21.08 -8.03
N SER A 6 -3.64 21.55 -8.36
CA SER A 6 -3.40 22.23 -9.64
C SER A 6 -3.36 21.27 -10.82
N HIS A 7 -2.75 20.09 -10.66
CA HIS A 7 -2.62 19.10 -11.73
C HIS A 7 -2.76 17.65 -11.23
N PRO A 8 -3.98 17.17 -10.94
CA PRO A 8 -4.22 15.83 -10.41
C PRO A 8 -3.70 14.71 -11.33
N LYS A 9 -3.67 14.95 -12.66
CA LYS A 9 -3.14 14.02 -13.66
C LYS A 9 -1.61 13.85 -13.54
N LEU A 10 -0.88 14.96 -13.41
CA LEU A 10 0.57 14.95 -13.24
C LEU A 10 0.96 14.25 -11.93
N PHE A 11 0.21 14.52 -10.86
CA PHE A 11 0.42 13.87 -9.58
C PHE A 11 0.21 12.34 -9.66
N GLY A 12 -0.90 11.89 -10.26
CA GLY A 12 -1.15 10.46 -10.47
C GLY A 12 -0.07 9.79 -11.33
N ALA A 13 0.34 10.43 -12.44
CA ALA A 13 1.39 9.92 -13.31
C ALA A 13 2.76 9.83 -12.60
N ALA A 14 3.10 10.82 -11.77
CA ALA A 14 4.32 10.81 -10.97
C ALA A 14 4.34 9.64 -9.99
N ILE A 15 3.22 9.35 -9.31
CA ILE A 15 3.12 8.20 -8.38
C ILE A 15 3.28 6.88 -9.14
N VAL A 16 2.67 6.73 -10.32
CA VAL A 16 2.87 5.54 -11.16
C VAL A 16 4.34 5.38 -11.54
N ALA A 17 4.99 6.47 -11.97
CA ALA A 17 6.40 6.46 -12.35
C ALA A 17 7.29 6.04 -11.18
N VAL A 18 7.02 6.53 -9.96
CA VAL A 18 7.73 6.11 -8.74
C VAL A 18 7.56 4.61 -8.51
N GLY A 19 6.34 4.07 -8.59
CA GLY A 19 6.10 2.63 -8.40
C GLY A 19 6.84 1.76 -9.42
N LEU A 20 6.82 2.15 -10.70
CA LEU A 20 7.54 1.46 -11.77
C LEU A 20 9.05 1.55 -11.59
N PHE A 21 9.56 2.73 -11.23
CA PHE A 21 10.97 2.94 -10.93
C PHE A 21 11.43 2.06 -9.76
N THR A 22 10.65 2.01 -8.68
CA THR A 22 10.95 1.13 -7.52
C THR A 22 10.95 -0.34 -7.93
N ALA A 23 9.99 -0.79 -8.74
CA ALA A 23 9.98 -2.17 -9.25
C ALA A 23 11.21 -2.47 -10.13
N GLY A 24 11.63 -1.52 -10.97
CA GLY A 24 12.86 -1.63 -11.75
C GLY A 24 14.10 -1.74 -10.86
N MET A 25 14.20 -0.92 -9.83
CA MET A 25 15.30 -0.98 -8.85
C MET A 25 15.35 -2.32 -8.11
N ILE A 26 14.21 -2.89 -7.73
CA ILE A 26 14.13 -4.23 -7.12
C ILE A 26 14.66 -5.31 -8.08
N THR A 27 14.41 -5.17 -9.38
CA THR A 27 14.89 -6.12 -10.40
C THR A 27 16.40 -6.02 -10.61
N LEU A 28 16.93 -4.80 -10.61
CA LEU A 28 18.34 -4.52 -10.92
C LEU A 28 19.28 -4.74 -9.72
N TYR A 29 18.82 -4.49 -8.50
CA TYR A 29 19.62 -4.55 -7.27
C TYR A 29 18.93 -5.36 -6.16
N PRO A 30 18.74 -6.68 -6.35
CA PRO A 30 18.06 -7.53 -5.38
C PRO A 30 18.84 -7.70 -4.07
N GLU A 31 20.17 -7.55 -4.09
CA GLU A 31 21.04 -7.78 -2.92
C GLU A 31 20.81 -6.83 -1.73
N GLY A 32 20.15 -5.68 -1.94
CA GLY A 32 19.83 -4.72 -0.88
C GLY A 32 18.50 -4.96 -0.17
N LEU A 33 17.72 -5.97 -0.58
CA LEU A 33 16.39 -6.20 -0.02
C LEU A 33 16.46 -6.96 1.31
N ASN A 34 15.98 -6.31 2.37
CA ASN A 34 15.73 -6.96 3.68
C ASN A 34 14.43 -7.81 3.68
N ALA A 35 13.87 -8.12 2.51
CA ALA A 35 12.61 -8.82 2.34
C ALA A 35 12.63 -9.69 1.07
N PRO A 36 11.83 -10.76 1.00
CA PRO A 36 11.62 -11.51 -0.23
C PRO A 36 11.13 -10.59 -1.34
N ALA A 37 11.64 -10.81 -2.55
CA ALA A 37 11.35 -9.96 -3.71
C ALA A 37 9.84 -9.79 -3.97
N TRP A 38 9.04 -10.83 -3.74
CA TRP A 38 7.58 -10.76 -3.96
C TRP A 38 6.91 -9.70 -3.08
N VAL A 39 7.35 -9.50 -1.83
CA VAL A 39 6.80 -8.48 -0.92
C VAL A 39 7.17 -7.09 -1.41
N ALA A 40 8.41 -6.93 -1.86
CA ALA A 40 8.89 -5.66 -2.40
C ALA A 40 8.12 -5.28 -3.67
N TYR A 41 7.82 -6.25 -4.54
CA TYR A 41 6.96 -6.03 -5.70
C TYR A 41 5.51 -5.69 -5.32
N LEU A 42 4.94 -6.31 -4.29
CA LEU A 42 3.62 -5.92 -3.78
C LEU A 42 3.61 -4.47 -3.28
N ALA A 43 4.63 -4.08 -2.52
CA ALA A 43 4.77 -2.70 -2.05
C ALA A 43 4.93 -1.70 -3.23
N ALA A 44 5.76 -2.04 -4.22
CA ALA A 44 5.93 -1.22 -5.42
C ALA A 44 4.62 -1.13 -6.23
N SER A 45 3.87 -2.23 -6.34
CA SER A 45 2.58 -2.25 -7.03
C SER A 45 1.53 -1.36 -6.35
N ALA A 46 1.59 -1.19 -5.03
CA ALA A 46 0.68 -0.28 -4.32
C ALA A 46 0.80 1.17 -4.82
N PHE A 47 2.01 1.63 -5.13
CA PHE A 47 2.22 2.94 -5.77
C PHE A 47 1.60 2.99 -7.17
N VAL A 48 1.85 1.97 -8.00
CA VAL A 48 1.27 1.91 -9.36
C VAL A 48 -0.26 1.95 -9.32
N VAL A 49 -0.88 1.19 -8.42
CA VAL A 49 -2.34 1.15 -8.23
C VAL A 49 -2.84 2.48 -7.67
N ALA A 50 -2.13 3.10 -6.71
CA ALA A 50 -2.50 4.40 -6.15
C ALA A 50 -2.47 5.53 -7.19
N GLY A 51 -1.40 5.62 -7.98
CA GLY A 51 -1.32 6.58 -9.07
C GLY A 51 -2.39 6.33 -10.14
N SER A 52 -2.69 5.06 -10.43
CA SER A 52 -3.78 4.68 -11.35
C SER A 52 -5.16 5.06 -10.82
N ALA A 53 -5.42 4.91 -9.51
CA ALA A 53 -6.67 5.31 -8.87
C ALA A 53 -6.88 6.83 -8.97
N GLN A 54 -5.80 7.60 -8.75
CA GLN A 54 -5.81 9.05 -8.91
C GLN A 54 -6.09 9.46 -10.36
N LEU A 55 -5.45 8.80 -11.33
CA LEU A 55 -5.71 9.02 -12.75
C LEU A 55 -7.16 8.68 -13.12
N ALA A 56 -7.68 7.53 -12.68
CA ALA A 56 -9.07 7.14 -12.91
C ALA A 56 -10.05 8.18 -12.37
N SER A 57 -9.76 8.76 -11.20
CA SER A 57 -10.53 9.85 -10.61
C SER A 57 -10.46 11.11 -11.46
N ALA A 58 -9.26 11.48 -11.94
CA ALA A 58 -9.06 12.63 -12.81
C ALA A 58 -9.69 12.49 -14.21
N PHE A 59 -9.98 11.26 -14.65
CA PHE A 59 -10.72 10.96 -15.89
C PHE A 59 -12.22 10.73 -15.67
N ASN A 60 -12.77 11.11 -14.50
CA ASN A 60 -14.19 10.91 -14.15
C ASN A 60 -14.65 9.45 -14.28
N ARG A 61 -13.80 8.49 -13.92
CA ARG A 61 -14.15 7.05 -13.82
C ARG A 61 -14.24 6.62 -12.36
N PRO A 62 -15.27 7.05 -11.60
CA PRO A 62 -15.35 6.83 -10.15
C PRO A 62 -15.42 5.35 -9.77
N HIS A 63 -16.09 4.52 -10.57
CA HIS A 63 -16.17 3.08 -10.31
C HIS A 63 -14.80 2.39 -10.42
N LEU A 64 -13.96 2.81 -11.38
CA LEU A 64 -12.61 2.28 -11.52
C LEU A 64 -11.72 2.77 -10.37
N ALA A 65 -11.83 4.04 -9.99
CA ALA A 65 -11.10 4.60 -8.85
C ALA A 65 -11.45 3.87 -7.55
N GLU A 66 -12.72 3.50 -7.34
CA GLU A 66 -13.17 2.74 -6.18
C GLU A 66 -12.57 1.33 -6.15
N ILE A 67 -12.59 0.59 -7.28
CA ILE A 67 -11.98 -0.74 -7.36
C ILE A 67 -10.49 -0.67 -7.08
N LEU A 68 -9.79 0.32 -7.66
CA LEU A 68 -8.37 0.50 -7.42
C LEU A 68 -8.08 0.89 -5.97
N ALA A 69 -8.93 1.68 -5.32
CA ALA A 69 -8.81 1.98 -3.90
C ALA A 69 -8.93 0.71 -3.03
N LEU A 70 -9.88 -0.18 -3.32
CA LEU A 70 -9.99 -1.47 -2.64
C LEU A 70 -8.76 -2.35 -2.88
N ALA A 71 -8.20 -2.32 -4.10
CA ALA A 71 -6.97 -3.05 -4.41
C ALA A 71 -5.77 -2.53 -3.61
N ILE A 72 -5.64 -1.21 -3.40
CA ILE A 72 -4.58 -0.63 -2.54
C ILE A 72 -4.70 -1.16 -1.11
N VAL A 73 -5.91 -1.11 -0.54
CA VAL A 73 -6.16 -1.63 0.82
C VAL A 73 -5.85 -3.12 0.90
N GLY A 74 -6.21 -3.90 -0.13
CA GLY A 74 -5.85 -5.32 -0.23
C GLY A 74 -4.35 -5.56 -0.28
N LEU A 75 -3.60 -4.79 -1.07
CA LEU A 75 -2.14 -4.89 -1.15
C LEU A 75 -1.48 -4.55 0.19
N MET A 76 -1.94 -3.48 0.84
CA MET A 76 -1.46 -3.11 2.18
C MET A 76 -1.73 -4.23 3.18
N LEU A 77 -2.93 -4.80 3.19
CA LEU A 77 -3.28 -5.91 4.07
C LEU A 77 -2.35 -7.12 3.87
N VAL A 78 -2.04 -7.49 2.63
CA VAL A 78 -1.12 -8.61 2.34
C VAL A 78 0.28 -8.33 2.89
N VAL A 79 0.77 -7.10 2.73
CA VAL A 79 2.08 -6.69 3.28
C VAL A 79 2.05 -6.71 4.81
N GLU A 80 1.01 -6.17 5.45
CA GLU A 80 0.88 -6.16 6.92
C GLU A 80 0.77 -7.57 7.50
N LEU A 81 -0.02 -8.45 6.88
CA LEU A 81 -0.13 -9.86 7.26
C LEU A 81 1.21 -10.57 7.15
N TRP A 82 1.98 -10.28 6.10
CA TRP A 82 3.31 -10.83 5.96
C TRP A 82 4.29 -10.32 7.02
N VAL A 83 4.22 -9.04 7.40
CA VAL A 83 5.06 -8.52 8.50
C VAL A 83 4.66 -9.11 9.84
N ALA A 84 3.36 -9.26 10.10
CA ALA A 84 2.84 -9.81 11.35
C ALA A 84 3.15 -11.31 11.52
N PHE A 85 2.88 -12.10 10.48
CA PHE A 85 2.88 -13.57 10.55
C PHE A 85 3.98 -14.24 9.72
N GLY A 86 4.71 -13.51 8.89
CA GLY A 86 5.76 -14.06 8.04
C GLY A 86 6.96 -14.61 8.80
N SER A 87 7.64 -15.56 8.17
CA SER A 87 8.92 -16.10 8.65
C SER A 87 10.07 -15.10 8.46
N GLY A 88 11.13 -15.24 9.26
CA GLY A 88 12.35 -14.41 9.21
C GLY A 88 12.36 -13.26 10.23
N GLU A 89 13.56 -12.85 10.63
CA GLU A 89 13.79 -11.78 11.62
C GLU A 89 13.25 -10.43 11.13
N ARG A 90 12.66 -9.65 12.06
CA ARG A 90 12.05 -8.36 11.77
C ARG A 90 12.61 -7.27 12.66
N ASN A 91 13.40 -6.41 12.05
CA ASN A 91 13.88 -5.20 12.69
C ASN A 91 13.04 -4.02 12.22
N CYS A 92 12.20 -3.44 13.08
CA CYS A 92 11.59 -2.15 12.80
C CYS A 92 12.40 -1.05 13.46
N ALA A 93 12.77 -0.06 12.66
CA ALA A 93 13.18 1.23 13.19
C ALA A 93 11.94 1.93 13.75
N VAL A 94 11.93 2.18 15.05
CA VAL A 94 10.88 2.94 15.72
C VAL A 94 11.46 4.29 16.13
N LYS A 95 10.78 5.36 15.71
CA LYS A 95 11.07 6.73 16.15
C LYS A 95 9.95 7.21 17.04
N VAL A 96 10.24 7.39 18.33
CA VAL A 96 9.29 7.97 19.30
C VAL A 96 9.96 9.17 19.94
N ALA A 97 9.31 10.34 19.81
CA ALA A 97 9.69 11.58 20.50
C ALA A 97 11.19 11.95 20.45
N GLY A 98 11.80 11.89 19.25
CA GLY A 98 13.20 12.28 19.04
C GLY A 98 14.24 11.18 19.32
N ALA A 99 13.84 10.05 19.92
CA ALA A 99 14.68 8.87 20.04
C ALA A 99 14.42 7.91 18.87
N ALA A 100 15.48 7.53 18.16
CA ALA A 100 15.45 6.46 17.17
C ALA A 100 16.02 5.19 17.82
N GLY A 101 15.24 4.12 17.83
CA GLY A 101 15.65 2.83 18.37
C GLY A 101 15.17 1.68 17.49
N LEU A 102 15.74 0.50 17.71
CA LEU A 102 15.20 -0.75 17.18
C LEU A 102 14.16 -1.26 18.17
N ALA A 103 12.92 -1.42 17.73
CA ALA A 103 11.91 -2.08 18.56
C ALA A 103 12.14 -3.59 18.56
N PRO A 104 11.81 -4.28 19.67
CA PRO A 104 11.84 -5.73 19.69
C PRO A 104 10.89 -6.29 18.62
N GLU A 105 11.27 -7.41 18.00
CA GLU A 105 10.50 -8.06 16.93
C GLU A 105 9.04 -8.34 17.34
N SER A 106 8.79 -8.68 18.60
CA SER A 106 7.44 -8.89 19.12
C SER A 106 6.57 -7.63 19.09
N ALA A 107 7.16 -6.45 19.34
CA ALA A 107 6.46 -5.17 19.25
C ALA A 107 6.15 -4.81 17.78
N CYS A 108 7.07 -5.07 16.85
CA CYS A 108 6.82 -4.96 15.42
C CYS A 108 5.63 -5.81 14.97
N ARG A 109 5.70 -7.12 15.23
CA ARG A 109 4.69 -8.08 14.76
C ARG A 109 3.31 -7.75 15.32
N SER A 110 3.22 -7.39 16.60
CA SER A 110 1.95 -7.02 17.23
C SER A 110 1.37 -5.72 16.68
N ALA A 111 2.18 -4.68 16.43
CA ALA A 111 1.72 -3.45 15.81
C ALA A 111 1.16 -3.69 14.40
N PHE A 112 1.88 -4.45 13.56
CA PHE A 112 1.41 -4.81 12.22
C PHE A 112 0.21 -5.77 12.25
N ALA A 113 0.09 -6.65 13.25
CA ALA A 113 -1.09 -7.48 13.41
C ALA A 113 -2.34 -6.65 13.73
N VAL A 114 -2.22 -5.65 14.60
CA VAL A 114 -3.30 -4.70 14.90
C VAL A 114 -3.66 -3.88 13.67
N GLY A 115 -2.65 -3.40 12.93
CA GLY A 115 -2.82 -2.74 11.63
C GLY A 115 -3.62 -3.62 10.65
N ALA A 116 -3.21 -4.88 10.49
CA ALA A 116 -3.85 -5.83 9.60
C ALA A 116 -5.32 -6.08 9.94
N VAL A 117 -5.67 -6.11 11.23
CA VAL A 117 -7.07 -6.21 11.66
C VAL A 117 -7.87 -4.98 11.24
N LEU A 118 -7.31 -3.78 11.43
CA LEU A 118 -7.96 -2.53 11.07
C LEU A 118 -8.13 -2.38 9.54
N VAL A 119 -7.05 -2.60 8.78
CA VAL A 119 -7.05 -2.57 7.31
C VAL A 119 -7.96 -3.66 6.75
N GLY A 120 -7.96 -4.85 7.35
CA GLY A 120 -8.88 -5.94 7.02
C GLY A 120 -10.34 -5.57 7.24
N ALA A 121 -10.67 -4.93 8.35
CA ALA A 121 -12.02 -4.43 8.61
C ALA A 121 -12.44 -3.37 7.58
N MET A 122 -11.55 -2.42 7.26
CA MET A 122 -11.79 -1.41 6.21
C MET A 122 -12.05 -2.05 4.85
N LEU A 123 -11.25 -3.05 4.47
CA LEU A 123 -11.40 -3.78 3.21
C LEU A 123 -12.75 -4.51 3.15
N LEU A 124 -13.14 -5.20 4.22
CA LEU A 124 -14.42 -5.91 4.29
C LEU A 124 -15.61 -4.96 4.21
N ILE A 125 -15.56 -3.81 4.89
CA ILE A 125 -16.60 -2.79 4.81
C ILE A 125 -16.68 -2.24 3.38
N GLY A 126 -15.54 -1.92 2.77
CA GLY A 126 -15.45 -1.44 1.40
C GLY A 126 -16.02 -2.43 0.38
N LEU A 127 -15.63 -3.71 0.46
CA LEU A 127 -16.14 -4.79 -0.38
C LEU A 127 -17.65 -4.99 -0.20
N ARG A 128 -18.15 -4.99 1.04
CA ARG A 128 -19.59 -5.09 1.33
C ARG A 128 -20.37 -3.94 0.70
N HIS A 129 -19.84 -2.72 0.78
CA HIS A 129 -20.49 -1.55 0.21
C HIS A 129 -20.47 -1.59 -1.33
N TRP A 130 -19.34 -1.93 -1.93
CA TRP A 130 -19.20 -2.12 -3.38
C TRP A 130 -20.17 -3.18 -3.91
N TRP A 131 -20.24 -4.35 -3.24
CA TRP A 131 -21.17 -5.42 -3.61
C TRP A 131 -22.63 -4.96 -3.54
N LYS A 132 -23.02 -4.26 -2.46
CA LYS A 132 -24.39 -3.74 -2.32
C LYS A 132 -24.78 -2.75 -3.40
N ARG A 133 -23.84 -1.91 -3.87
CA ARG A 133 -24.08 -0.99 -4.99
C ARG A 133 -24.28 -1.75 -6.30
N ARG A 134 -23.44 -2.75 -6.56
CA ARG A 134 -23.47 -3.58 -7.77
C ARG A 134 -24.71 -4.46 -7.89
N SER A 135 -25.35 -4.81 -6.77
CA SER A 135 -26.60 -5.58 -6.74
C SER A 135 -27.86 -4.73 -6.98
N LYS A 136 -27.75 -3.40 -6.94
CA LYS A 136 -28.87 -2.47 -7.15
C LYS A 136 -28.85 -1.81 -8.54
N ALA A 137 -27.74 -1.96 -9.26
CA ALA A 137 -27.55 -1.49 -10.63
C ALA A 137 -27.86 -2.62 -11.61
#